data_AF-A0A0F6Y0A9-F1
#
_entry.id   AF-A0A0F6Y0A9-F1
#
_cell.length_a   1.000
_cell.length_b   1.000
_cell.length_c   1.000
_cell.angle_alpha   90.00
_cell.angle_beta   90.00
_cell.angle_gamma   90.00
#
_symmetry.space_group_name_H-M   'P 1'
#
loop_
_entity.id
_entity.type
_entity.pdbx_description
1 polymer ?
#
loop_
_entity_poly.entity_id
_entity_poly.type
_entity_poly.pdbx_seq_one_letter_code
_entity_poly.pdbx_strand_id
1 'polypeptide(L)' 'MASYIRGKCLLQPVLNLIGMKQAELARRTGYSARMISHYATNTKLMSPEAMYSITSIIQMYMPNFRMEHLYEWEREQ' A
#
# COMPACT_ATOMS: atom_id res chain seq x y z
N MET A 1 -4.21 -7.10 25.96
CA MET A 1 -4.56 -6.54 24.64
C MET A 1 -3.68 -7.23 23.62
N ALA A 2 -4.22 -7.68 22.48
CA ALA A 2 -3.40 -8.22 21.42
C ALA A 2 -2.81 -7.06 20.60
N SER A 3 -1.49 -7.01 20.44
CA SER A 3 -0.81 -6.09 19.53
C SER A 3 -0.50 -6.78 18.21
N TYR A 4 -0.55 -6.00 17.13
CA TYR A 4 -0.23 -6.45 15.77
C TYR A 4 0.83 -5.54 15.18
N ILE A 5 1.76 -6.14 14.45
CA ILE A 5 2.80 -5.45 13.70
C ILE A 5 2.56 -5.60 12.20
N ARG A 6 2.93 -4.56 11.46
CA ARG A 6 2.95 -4.60 9.99
C ARG A 6 4.15 -5.42 9.54
N GLY A 7 3.86 -6.49 8.81
CA GLY A 7 4.86 -7.27 8.09
C GLY A 7 5.16 -6.67 6.73
N LYS A 8 5.22 -7.53 5.70
CA LYS A 8 5.56 -7.14 4.34
C LYS A 8 4.50 -6.24 3.70
N CYS A 9 4.95 -5.19 3.02
CA CYS A 9 4.09 -4.38 2.17
C CYS A 9 3.68 -5.13 0.89
N LEU A 10 2.37 -5.16 0.63
CA LEU A 10 1.74 -5.84 -0.50
C LEU A 10 1.42 -4.90 -1.66
N LEU A 11 1.91 -3.65 -1.62
CA LEU A 11 1.60 -2.66 -2.65
C LEU A 11 1.97 -3.15 -4.06
N GLN A 12 3.18 -3.67 -4.27
CA GLN A 12 3.59 -4.11 -5.61
C GLN A 12 2.74 -5.27 -6.15
N PRO A 13 2.48 -6.35 -5.38
CA PRO A 13 1.51 -7.37 -5.78
C PRO A 13 0.13 -6.81 -6.16
N VAL A 14 -0.42 -5.89 -5.36
CA VAL A 14 -1.74 -5.29 -5.63
C VAL A 14 -1.72 -4.47 -6.91
N LEU A 15 -0.67 -3.66 -7.12
CA LEU A 15 -0.48 -2.90 -8.35
C LEU A 15 -0.39 -3.80 -9.59
N ASN A 16 0.33 -4.92 -9.51
CA ASN A 16 0.39 -5.90 -10.58
C ASN A 16 -0.99 -6.51 -10.88
N LEU A 17 -1.74 -6.86 -9.84
CA LEU A 17 -3.08 -7.46 -9.96
C LEU A 17 -4.08 -6.53 -10.67
N ILE A 18 -4.02 -5.22 -10.40
CA ILE A 18 -4.89 -4.23 -11.05
C ILE A 18 -4.29 -3.63 -12.33
N GLY A 19 -3.12 -4.11 -12.78
CA GLY A 19 -2.45 -3.62 -13.98
C GLY A 19 -1.92 -2.18 -13.89
N MET A 20 -1.69 -1.66 -12.68
CA MET A 20 -1.24 -0.28 -12.46
C MET A 20 0.28 -0.22 -12.24
N LYS A 21 0.97 0.71 -12.91
CA LYS A 21 2.40 0.97 -12.70
C LYS A 21 2.62 1.88 -11.48
N GLN A 22 3.73 1.71 -10.76
CA GLN A 22 4.12 2.61 -9.65
C GLN A 22 4.13 4.09 -10.05
N ALA A 23 4.60 4.41 -11.26
CA ALA A 23 4.64 5.78 -11.77
C ALA A 23 3.23 6.38 -11.97
N GLU A 24 2.24 5.56 -12.32
CA GLU A 24 0.85 6.01 -12.41
C GLU A 24 0.27 6.26 -11.01
N LEU A 25 0.53 5.36 -10.06
CA LEU A 25 0.13 5.58 -8.68
C LEU A 25 0.73 6.86 -8.10
N ALA A 26 2.01 7.13 -8.37
CA ALA A 26 2.69 8.36 -7.96
C ALA A 26 1.99 9.61 -8.48
N ARG A 27 1.63 9.64 -9.78
CA ARG A 27 0.87 10.74 -10.36
C ARG A 27 -0.50 10.93 -9.73
N ARG A 28 -1.22 9.83 -9.48
CA ARG A 28 -2.59 9.87 -8.92
C ARG A 28 -2.63 10.28 -7.45
N THR A 29 -1.60 9.92 -6.68
CA THR A 29 -1.53 10.21 -5.24
C THR A 29 -0.77 11.49 -4.92
N GLY A 30 0.00 12.03 -5.87
CA GLY A 30 0.89 13.17 -5.64
C GLY A 30 2.18 12.81 -4.90
N TYR A 31 2.38 11.56 -4.49
CA TYR A 31 3.65 11.10 -3.93
C TYR A 31 4.72 10.98 -5.01
N SER A 32 5.98 11.22 -4.63
CA SER A 32 7.09 11.01 -5.55
C SER A 32 7.21 9.54 -5.96
N ALA A 33 7.65 9.28 -7.19
CA ALA A 33 7.91 7.92 -7.66
C ALA A 33 8.90 7.17 -6.75
N ARG A 34 9.88 7.88 -6.19
CA ARG A 34 10.82 7.33 -5.21
C ARG A 34 10.10 6.86 -3.93
N MET A 35 9.16 7.64 -3.42
CA MET A 35 8.40 7.26 -2.22
C MET A 35 7.52 6.03 -2.48
N ILE A 36 6.80 5.99 -3.61
CA ILE A 36 6.02 4.82 -4.02
C ILE A 36 6.92 3.59 -4.17
N SER A 37 8.10 3.76 -4.77
CA SER A 37 9.09 2.68 -4.90
C SER A 37 9.55 2.16 -3.53
N HIS A 38 9.81 3.05 -2.56
CA HIS A 38 10.16 2.64 -1.20
C HIS A 38 9.06 1.79 -0.54
N TYR A 39 7.80 2.16 -0.72
CA TYR A 39 6.68 1.37 -0.24
C TYR A 39 6.58 0.01 -0.95
N ALA A 40 6.62 0.02 -2.28
CA ALA A 40 6.50 -1.17 -3.11
C ALA A 40 7.63 -2.19 -2.91
N THR A 41 8.81 -1.74 -2.48
CA THR A 41 9.99 -2.57 -2.17
C THR A 41 10.12 -2.90 -0.68
N ASN A 42 9.13 -2.52 0.14
CA ASN A 42 9.15 -2.73 1.59
C ASN A 42 10.34 -2.09 2.32
N THR A 43 10.98 -1.06 1.74
CA THR A 43 12.11 -0.36 2.36
C THR A 43 11.66 0.76 3.30
N LYS A 44 10.40 1.18 3.21
CA LYS A 44 9.77 2.13 4.13
C LYS A 44 8.32 1.77 4.35
N LEU A 45 7.86 1.87 5.61
CA LEU A 45 6.43 1.75 5.92
C LEU A 45 5.68 3.02 5.52
N MET A 46 4.45 2.85 5.04
CA MET A 46 3.54 3.96 4.76
C MET A 46 3.08 4.61 6.07
N SER A 47 2.86 5.92 6.04
CA SER A 47 2.05 6.59 7.06
C SER A 47 0.57 6.25 6.85
N PRO A 48 -0.29 6.42 7.87
CA PRO A 48 -1.74 6.24 7.72
C PRO A 48 -2.34 7.05 6.57
N GLU A 49 -1.87 8.27 6.34
CA GLU A 49 -2.32 9.15 5.26
C GLU A 49 -1.95 8.58 3.89
N ALA A 50 -0.72 8.06 3.77
CA ALA A 50 -0.28 7.40 2.54
C ALA A 50 -1.08 6.12 2.27
N MET A 51 -1.35 5.33 3.32
CA MET A 51 -2.21 4.15 3.21
C MET A 51 -3.61 4.53 2.72
N TYR A 52 -4.22 5.56 3.31
CA TYR A 52 -5.56 6.02 2.92
C TYR A 52 -5.60 6.49 1.47
N SER A 53 -4.68 7.37 1.07
CA SER A 53 -4.58 7.89 -0.29
C SER A 53 -4.41 6.77 -1.33
N ILE A 54 -3.49 5.83 -1.07
CA ILE A 54 -3.23 4.70 -1.97
C ILE A 54 -4.44 3.76 -2.03
N THR A 55 -5.07 3.44 -0.90
CA THR A 55 -6.27 2.60 -0.85
C THR A 55 -7.41 3.24 -1.65
N SER A 56 -7.65 4.55 -1.53
CA SER A 56 -8.68 5.24 -2.31
C SER A 56 -8.46 5.12 -3.82
N ILE A 57 -7.22 5.18 -4.29
CA ILE A 57 -6.90 4.95 -5.71
C ILE A 57 -7.14 3.49 -6.11
N ILE A 58 -6.73 2.52 -5.29
CA ILE A 58 -6.92 1.09 -5.57
C ILE A 58 -8.40 0.72 -5.59
N GLN A 59 -9.23 1.31 -4.72
CA GLN A 59 -10.67 1.05 -4.65
C GLN A 59 -11.41 1.39 -5.95
N MET A 60 -10.87 2.27 -6.78
CA MET A 60 -11.42 2.54 -8.13
C MET A 60 -11.32 1.33 -9.08
N TYR A 61 -10.44 0.38 -8.78
CA TYR A 61 -10.18 -0.83 -9.58
C TYR A 61 -10.62 -2.10 -8.88
N MET A 62 -10.57 -2.10 -7.54
CA MET A 62 -10.95 -3.24 -6.69
C MET A 62 -11.89 -2.75 -5.58
N PRO A 63 -13.20 -2.71 -5.84
CA PRO A 63 -14.20 -2.39 -4.83
C PRO A 63 -14.06 -3.35 -3.65
N ASN A 64 -14.06 -2.84 -2.42
CA ASN A 64 -13.76 -3.55 -1.16
C ASN A 64 -12.28 -3.73 -0.78
N PHE A 65 -11.33 -3.17 -1.54
CA PHE A 65 -9.96 -3.08 -1.05
C PHE A 65 -9.88 -2.13 0.17
N ARG A 66 -9.21 -2.55 1.24
CA ARG A 66 -9.12 -1.80 2.50
C ARG A 66 -7.65 -1.57 2.88
N MET A 67 -7.40 -0.65 3.81
CA MET A 67 -6.03 -0.27 4.19
C MET A 67 -5.23 -1.43 4.77
N GLU A 68 -5.88 -2.32 5.53
CA GLU A 68 -5.26 -3.52 6.07
C GLU A 68 -4.75 -4.48 4.99
N HIS A 69 -5.30 -4.46 3.78
CA HIS A 69 -4.84 -5.31 2.68
C HIS A 69 -3.52 -4.83 2.06
N LEU A 70 -3.01 -3.64 2.45
CA LEU A 70 -1.70 -3.14 1.99
C LEU A 70 -0.53 -3.85 2.66
N TYR A 71 -0.77 -4.61 3.73
CA TYR A 71 0.26 -5.25 4.53
C TYR A 71 -0.15 -6.66 4.94
N GLU A 72 0.85 -7.53 5.08
CA GLU A 72 0.73 -8.69 5.95
C GLU A 72 0.71 -8.23 7.42
N TRP A 73 -0.08 -8.89 8.26
CA TRP A 73 -0.18 -8.55 9.69
C TRP A 73 0.22 -9.74 10.54
N GLU A 74 1.12 -9.50 11.47
CA GLU A 74 1.61 -10.50 12.41
C GLU A 74 1.15 -10.12 13.81
N ARG A 75 0.71 -11.11 14.58
CA ARG A 75 0.34 -10.91 15.97
C ARG A 75 1.60 -10.99 16.84
N GLU A 76 1.85 -9.99 17.66
CA GLU A 76 2.88 -10.10 18.69
C GLU A 76 2.43 -11.15 19.73
N GLN A 77 3.33 -12.10 20.03
CA GLN A 77 3.11 -13.11 21.07
C GLN A 77 3.49 -12.57 22.44
#